data_AF-A0A6V8PNV4-F1
#
_entry.id   AF-A0A6V8PNV4-F1
#
_cell.length_a   1.000
_cell.length_b   1.000
_cell.length_c   1.000
_cell.angle_alpha   90.00
_cell.angle_beta   90.00
_cell.angle_gamma   90.00
#
_symmetry.space_group_name_H-M   'P 1'
#
loop_
_entity.id
_entity.type
_entity.pdbx_description
1 polymer ?
#
loop_
_entity_poly.entity_id
_entity_poly.type
_entity_poly.pdbx_seq_one_letter_code
_entity_poly.pdbx_strand_id
1 'polypeptide(L)' 'MLRNDTRLIEDYLPIREISAESSREKSIRRGHISTLHLWWARRPLVACRAAVYGALVAAPGTKNGRGGEK' A
#
# COMPACT_ATOMS: atom_id res chain seq x y z
N MET A 1 21.45 -8.35 22.55
CA MET A 1 20.74 -7.19 21.94
C MET A 1 19.75 -7.72 20.94
N LEU A 2 18.45 -7.69 21.26
CA LEU A 2 17.41 -8.02 20.30
C LEU A 2 17.43 -6.91 19.23
N ARG A 3 17.88 -7.24 18.03
CA ARG A 3 17.65 -6.36 16.87
C ARG A 3 16.16 -6.44 16.60
N ASN A 4 15.43 -5.37 16.93
CA ASN A 4 14.06 -5.22 16.48
C ASN A 4 14.09 -5.10 14.95
N ASP A 5 14.00 -6.24 14.26
CA ASP A 5 13.96 -6.35 12.79
C ASP A 5 12.51 -6.20 12.29
N THR A 6 11.77 -5.26 12.86
CA THR A 6 10.39 -4.97 12.49
C THR A 6 10.38 -4.34 11.11
N ARG A 7 9.51 -4.81 10.21
CA ARG A 7 9.32 -4.21 8.88
C ARG A 7 8.41 -3.01 8.95
N LEU A 8 8.59 -2.06 8.04
CA LEU A 8 7.80 -0.82 7.99
C LEU A 8 6.29 -1.11 7.90
N ILE A 9 5.90 -2.15 7.17
CA ILE A 9 4.49 -2.57 7.05
C ILE A 9 3.87 -3.05 8.38
N GLU A 10 4.69 -3.55 9.31
CA GLU A 10 4.25 -3.99 10.63
C GLU A 10 4.08 -2.82 11.61
N ASP A 11 4.88 -1.75 11.45
CA ASP A 11 4.77 -0.51 12.24
C ASP A 11 3.65 0.40 11.72
N TYR A 12 3.69 0.72 10.42
CA TYR A 12 2.75 1.66 9.82
C TYR A 12 2.64 1.49 8.29
N LEU A 13 1.41 1.33 7.81
CA LEU A 13 1.06 1.42 6.39
C LEU A 13 -0.09 2.42 6.19
N PRO A 14 0.08 3.50 5.39
CA PRO A 14 -0.96 4.50 5.18
C PRO A 14 -2.05 4.00 4.22
N ILE A 15 -2.98 3.18 4.74
CA ILE A 15 -4.00 2.50 3.93
C ILE A 15 -4.93 3.50 3.23
N ARG A 16 -5.29 4.63 3.88
CA ARG A 16 -6.21 5.62 3.32
C ARG A 16 -5.64 6.26 2.06
N GLU A 17 -4.39 6.71 2.14
CA GLU A 17 -3.67 7.37 1.06
C GLU A 17 -3.41 6.39 -0.08
N ILE A 18 -2.98 5.16 0.24
CA ILE A 18 -2.78 4.08 -0.75
C ILE A 18 -4.08 3.77 -1.50
N SER A 19 -5.20 3.71 -0.79
CA SER A 19 -6.52 3.42 -1.38
C SER A 19 -7.02 4.57 -2.27
N ALA A 20 -6.83 5.82 -1.82
CA ALA A 20 -7.16 7.00 -2.62
C ALA A 20 -6.38 7.00 -3.94
N GLU A 21 -5.09 6.71 -3.90
CA GLU A 21 -4.25 6.75 -5.09
C GLU A 21 -4.42 5.52 -5.99
N SER A 22 -4.72 4.35 -5.41
CA SER A 22 -5.17 3.17 -6.17
C SER A 22 -6.49 3.43 -6.90
N SER A 23 -7.42 4.15 -6.27
CA SER A 23 -8.69 4.56 -6.88
C SER A 23 -8.47 5.58 -8.00
N ARG A 24 -7.50 6.47 -7.83
CA ARG A 24 -7.11 7.43 -8.88
C ARG A 24 -6.50 6.73 -10.09
N GLU A 25 -5.62 5.76 -9.89
CA GLU A 25 -5.07 4.90 -10.95
C GLU A 25 -6.19 4.19 -11.75
N LYS A 26 -7.29 3.84 -11.07
CA LYS A 26 -8.46 3.21 -11.71
C LYS A 26 -9.17 4.13 -12.71
N SER A 27 -9.25 5.43 -12.41
CA SER A 27 -10.14 6.39 -13.08
C SER A 27 -9.63 6.93 -14.43
N ILE A 28 -8.36 6.68 -14.78
CA ILE A 28 -7.69 7.32 -15.93
C ILE A 28 -8.21 6.82 -17.30
N ARG A 29 -8.77 5.61 -17.38
CA ARG A 29 -9.19 4.98 -18.66
C ARG A 29 -10.69 4.77 -18.67
N ARG A 30 -11.43 5.58 -19.44
CA ARG A 30 -12.90 5.50 -19.59
C ARG A 30 -13.30 5.39 -21.06
N GLY A 31 -14.35 4.61 -21.35
CA GLY A 31 -15.09 4.71 -22.61
C GLY A 31 -14.72 3.74 -23.75
N HIS A 32 -13.84 2.76 -23.54
CA HIS A 32 -13.55 1.75 -24.56
C HIS A 32 -14.04 0.37 -24.14
N ILE A 33 -14.70 -0.39 -25.02
CA ILE A 33 -15.24 -1.73 -24.69
C ILE A 33 -14.09 -2.66 -24.25
N SER A 34 -12.88 -2.47 -24.80
CA SER A 34 -11.70 -3.21 -24.36
C SER A 34 -11.23 -2.88 -22.94
N THR A 35 -11.81 -1.92 -22.20
CA THR A 35 -11.44 -1.68 -20.79
C THR A 35 -12.41 -2.33 -19.79
N LEU A 36 -13.49 -2.99 -20.25
CA LEU A 36 -14.43 -3.74 -19.39
C LEU A 36 -13.76 -4.93 -18.68
N HIS A 37 -13.00 -5.75 -19.41
CA HIS A 37 -12.30 -6.93 -18.84
C HIS A 37 -11.30 -6.56 -17.75
N LEU A 38 -10.85 -5.30 -17.75
CA LEU A 38 -9.88 -4.79 -16.80
C LEU A 38 -10.46 -4.66 -15.39
N TRP A 39 -11.78 -4.63 -15.20
CA TRP A 39 -12.40 -4.60 -13.86
C TRP A 39 -12.18 -5.91 -13.08
N TRP A 40 -12.26 -7.06 -13.76
CA TRP A 40 -12.03 -8.36 -13.12
C TRP A 40 -10.56 -8.78 -13.07
N ALA A 41 -9.71 -8.28 -13.98
CA ALA A 41 -8.31 -8.69 -14.07
C ALA A 41 -7.32 -7.71 -13.40
N ARG A 42 -7.77 -6.59 -12.80
CA ARG A 42 -6.81 -5.57 -12.33
C ARG A 42 -6.16 -5.92 -10.99
N ARG A 43 -4.84 -5.74 -10.96
CA ARG A 43 -4.02 -5.65 -9.74
C ARG A 43 -3.70 -4.17 -9.48
N PRO A 44 -4.14 -3.57 -8.35
CA PRO A 44 -3.86 -2.17 -8.04
C PRO A 44 -2.34 -1.98 -7.81
N LEU A 45 -1.65 -1.35 -8.77
CA LEU A 45 -0.19 -1.26 -8.77
C LEU A 45 0.31 -0.41 -7.60
N VAL A 46 -0.40 0.67 -7.26
CA VAL A 46 -0.11 1.50 -6.09
C VAL A 46 -0.06 0.65 -4.81
N ALA A 47 -1.10 -0.15 -4.55
CA ALA A 47 -1.15 -1.00 -3.36
C ALA A 47 -0.05 -2.07 -3.38
N CYS A 48 0.19 -2.73 -4.52
CA CYS A 48 1.26 -3.72 -4.64
C CYS A 48 2.65 -3.11 -4.36
N ARG A 49 2.93 -1.92 -4.90
CA ARG A 49 4.21 -1.23 -4.69
C ARG A 49 4.40 -0.83 -3.24
N ALA A 50 3.36 -0.28 -2.60
CA ALA A 50 3.41 0.09 -1.20
C ALA A 50 3.63 -1.13 -0.28
N ALA A 51 2.95 -2.25 -0.57
CA ALA A 51 3.12 -3.49 0.18
C ALA A 51 4.54 -4.07 0.05
N VAL A 52 5.08 -4.13 -1.17
CA VAL A 52 6.46 -4.62 -1.40
C VAL A 52 7.48 -3.72 -0.70
N TYR A 53 7.34 -2.41 -0.82
CA TYR A 53 8.22 -1.46 -0.15
C TYR A 53 8.16 -1.62 1.37
N GLY A 54 6.95 -1.65 1.94
CA GLY A 54 6.76 -1.81 3.38
C GLY A 54 7.29 -3.13 3.93
N ALA A 55 7.28 -4.21 3.14
CA ALA A 55 7.82 -5.51 3.53
C ALA A 55 9.35 -5.58 3.51
N LEU A 56 10.02 -4.75 2.70
CA LEU A 56 11.48 -4.78 2.53
C LEU A 56 12.20 -3.74 3.39
N VAL A 57 11.53 -2.64 3.75
CA VAL A 57 12.14 -1.56 4.51
C VAL A 57 12.01 -1.81 6.01
N ALA A 58 13.10 -1.59 6.76
CA ALA A 58 13.09 -1.66 8.21
C ALA A 58 12.27 -0.50 8.81
N ALA A 59 11.49 -0.79 9.86
CA ALA A 59 10.78 0.23 10.60
C ALA A 59 11.76 1.18 11.31
N PRO A 60 11.43 2.47 11.43
CA PRO A 60 12.20 3.36 12.29
C PRO A 60 12.10 2.86 13.74
N GLY A 61 13.24 2.79 14.45
CA GLY A 61 13.26 2.30 15.85
C GLY A 61 12.44 3.15 16.83
N THR A 62 11.96 4.31 16.39
CA THR A 62 10.92 5.10 17.05
C THR A 62 9.58 4.73 16.42
N LYS A 63 8.73 3.98 17.14
CA LYS A 63 7.34 3.75 16.74
C LYS A 63 6.68 5.10 16.47
N ASN A 64 6.32 5.35 15.21
CA ASN A 64 5.53 6.53 14.88
C ASN A 64 4.17 6.29 15.52
N GLY A 65 3.78 7.08 16.53
CA GLY A 65 2.58 6.91 17.39
C GLY A 65 1.22 7.00 16.69
N ARG A 66 1.10 6.38 15.51
CA ARG A 66 -0.08 6.22 14.65
C ARG A 66 -0.37 4.76 14.36
N GLY A 67 0.59 3.85 14.54
CA GLY A 67 0.33 2.42 14.74
C GLY A 67 -0.21 2.23 16.15
N GLY A 68 -1.50 1.89 16.27
CA GLY A 68 -2.27 2.01 17.50
C GLY A 68 -1.58 1.44 18.75
N GLU A 69 -1.47 2.28 19.78
CA GLU A 69 -1.37 1.79 21.15
C GLU A 69 -2.70 1.12 21.53
N LYS A 70 -2.67 -0.21 21.59
CA LYS A 70 -3.35 -0.99 22.61
C LYS A 70 -2.40 -2.11 23.05
#